data_AF-A0A3A0DJ46-F1
#
_entry.id   AF-A0A3A0DJ46-F1
#
_cell.length_a   1.000
_cell.length_b   1.000
_cell.length_c   1.000
_cell.angle_alpha   90.00
_cell.angle_beta   90.00
_cell.angle_gamma   90.00
#
_symmetry.space_group_name_H-M   'P 1'
#
loop_
_entity.id
_entity.type
_entity.pdbx_description
1 polymer ?
#
loop_
_entity_poly.entity_id
_entity_poly.type
_entity_poly.pdbx_seq_one_letter_code
_entity_poly.pdbx_strand_id
1 'polypeptide(L)'
;MKRFRFFRRLSYAICLCATALFVVSCSEEPASGPISPLQSTQQQKARGNVRPLPRKADESTAVKSLAKGSYTDEQLIAMISQQSRLSMSELGFILLRESPLSSNVLMAVLQRDPKLPPLFLKTVLLASTPLPVAVAQAIQEEELLSGRDLRLVMEAQAGFTGHFLDTKVSKWMTASEGGEIWHGGHKIEFPPGALMQDAYASISISPSNYIQVDFGPDGWFNREVTVAISYKNVDLSGVDENALTLSWYDETADQWIEVASRVDTRRKYIFAQVWHFTQYTISVK
;
A
#
# COMPACT_ATOMS: atom_id res chain seq x y z
N MET A 1 12.86 40.55 -9.15
CA MET A 1 12.97 41.06 -7.76
C MET A 1 11.60 41.45 -7.22
N LYS A 2 10.88 40.54 -6.55
CA LYS A 2 9.75 40.86 -5.65
C LYS A 2 9.77 39.82 -4.51
N ARG A 3 10.10 40.27 -3.30
CA ARG A 3 10.17 39.45 -2.08
C ARG A 3 8.78 39.37 -1.46
N PHE A 4 8.24 38.17 -1.32
CA PHE A 4 7.11 37.91 -0.44
C PHE A 4 7.66 37.45 0.91
N ARG A 5 7.49 38.27 1.95
CA ARG A 5 7.74 37.91 3.35
C ARG A 5 6.44 37.39 3.93
N PHE A 6 6.41 36.16 4.42
CA PHE A 6 5.36 35.69 5.31
C PHE A 6 5.93 35.54 6.72
N PHE A 7 5.42 36.39 7.61
CA PHE A 7 5.55 36.27 9.06
C PHE A 7 4.58 35.16 9.52
N ARG A 8 5.04 34.22 10.37
CA ARG A 8 4.26 33.75 11.53
C ARG A 8 5.08 32.86 12.48
N ARG A 9 5.32 33.44 13.66
CA ARG A 9 5.20 32.89 15.02
C ARG A 9 6.18 31.81 15.49
N LEU A 10 7.23 32.35 16.12
CA LEU A 10 7.70 32.04 17.47
C LEU A 10 6.67 31.29 18.37
N SER A 11 7.06 30.14 18.90
CA SER A 11 6.65 29.66 20.22
C SER A 11 7.73 28.74 20.78
N TYR A 12 8.52 29.31 21.69
CA TYR A 12 9.34 28.60 22.65
C TYR A 12 8.41 27.82 23.60
N ALA A 13 8.72 26.54 23.83
CA ALA A 13 8.33 25.86 25.06
C ALA A 13 9.44 24.88 25.46
N ILE A 14 10.22 25.34 26.43
CA ILE A 14 11.20 24.60 27.22
C ILE A 14 10.44 23.53 28.01
N CYS A 15 10.84 22.26 27.91
CA CYS A 15 10.45 21.24 28.87
C CYS A 15 11.71 20.53 29.39
N LEU A 16 12.17 21.05 30.53
CA LEU A 16 13.13 20.44 31.45
C LEU A 16 12.33 19.57 32.44
N CYS A 17 12.56 18.25 32.45
CA CYS A 17 12.31 17.29 33.54
C CYS A 17 12.36 15.88 32.94
N ALA A 18 12.87 14.83 33.55
CA ALA A 18 13.55 14.64 34.82
C ALA A 18 14.33 13.31 34.69
N THR A 19 15.54 13.29 35.22
CA THR A 19 16.38 12.10 35.32
C THR A 19 15.78 11.17 36.37
N ALA A 20 15.23 10.04 35.95
CA ALA A 20 14.86 8.95 36.85
C ALA A 20 15.78 7.76 36.57
N LEU A 21 16.76 7.57 37.46
CA LEU A 21 17.50 6.33 37.63
C LEU A 21 16.52 5.25 38.09
N PHE A 22 16.20 4.30 37.22
CA PHE A 22 15.62 3.03 37.63
C PHE A 22 16.70 1.95 37.58
N VAL A 23 17.22 1.63 38.75
CA VAL A 23 17.96 0.39 39.03
C VAL A 23 16.89 -0.70 39.21
N VAL A 24 16.75 -1.61 38.26
CA VAL A 24 15.98 -2.85 38.45
C VAL A 24 16.95 -4.01 38.52
N SER A 25 16.95 -4.59 39.71
CA SER A 25 17.70 -5.77 40.14
C SER A 25 17.32 -7.01 39.34
N CYS A 26 18.33 -7.80 39.01
CA CYS A 26 18.20 -9.19 38.58
C CYS A 26 17.45 -10.02 39.64
N SER A 27 16.59 -10.93 39.19
CA SER A 27 16.20 -12.11 39.98
C SER A 27 15.76 -13.24 39.03
N GLU A 28 16.65 -14.21 38.89
CA GLU A 28 16.43 -15.67 38.93
C GLU A 28 15.22 -16.30 38.20
N GLU A 29 15.56 -17.07 37.15
CA GLU A 29 14.94 -18.36 36.82
C GLU A 29 14.83 -19.26 38.07
N PRO A 30 13.79 -20.11 38.19
CA PRO A 30 13.99 -21.49 37.76
C PRO A 30 12.75 -22.26 37.26
N ALA A 31 13.09 -23.40 36.65
CA ALA A 31 12.38 -24.68 36.69
C ALA A 31 11.30 -24.95 35.62
N SER A 32 11.80 -25.60 34.56
CA SER A 32 11.24 -26.81 33.96
C SER A 32 10.27 -27.60 34.84
N GLY A 33 9.03 -27.77 34.36
CA GLY A 33 8.05 -28.73 34.88
C GLY A 33 7.62 -29.72 33.78
N PRO A 34 7.28 -30.98 34.15
CA PRO A 34 7.25 -32.11 33.23
C PRO A 34 5.98 -32.23 32.37
N ILE A 35 6.20 -32.72 31.16
CA ILE A 35 5.20 -33.19 30.18
C ILE A 35 4.42 -34.37 30.79
N SER A 36 3.10 -34.23 30.93
CA SER A 36 2.19 -35.33 31.24
C SER A 36 1.59 -35.94 29.96
N PRO A 37 1.53 -37.27 29.83
CA PRO A 37 1.03 -37.94 28.64
C PRO A 37 -0.49 -38.21 28.69
N LEU A 38 -1.06 -38.27 27.47
CA LEU A 38 -2.20 -39.09 27.04
C LEU A 38 -3.30 -39.42 28.07
N GLN A 39 -4.49 -38.85 27.86
CA GLN A 39 -5.73 -39.55 28.14
C GLN A 39 -6.57 -39.71 26.88
N SER A 40 -6.64 -40.97 26.43
CA SER A 40 -7.60 -41.48 25.46
C SER A 40 -9.00 -41.46 26.08
N THR A 41 -9.85 -40.55 25.61
CA THR A 41 -11.27 -40.56 26.00
C THR A 41 -12.03 -41.57 25.16
N GLN A 42 -12.69 -42.47 25.89
CA GLN A 42 -13.48 -43.58 25.44
C GLN A 42 -14.57 -43.21 24.43
N GLN A 43 -14.72 -44.10 23.45
CA GLN A 43 -15.87 -44.31 22.61
C GLN A 43 -17.12 -44.61 23.48
N GLN A 44 -17.98 -43.61 23.72
CA GLN A 44 -19.35 -43.84 24.17
C GLN A 44 -20.31 -43.84 22.98
N LYS A 45 -20.72 -45.06 22.63
CA LYS A 45 -21.74 -45.39 21.63
C LYS A 45 -23.14 -45.11 22.21
N ALA A 46 -23.58 -43.86 22.13
CA ALA A 46 -24.98 -43.50 22.38
C ALA A 46 -25.78 -43.64 21.07
N ARG A 47 -26.58 -44.72 20.97
CA ARG A 47 -27.65 -44.86 19.96
C ARG A 47 -28.79 -43.90 20.32
N GLY A 48 -28.64 -42.65 19.89
CA GLY A 48 -29.71 -41.65 19.92
C GLY A 48 -30.61 -41.79 18.69
N ASN A 49 -31.90 -41.89 18.94
CA ASN A 49 -32.98 -41.99 17.97
C ASN A 49 -32.95 -40.78 17.01
N VAL A 50 -32.47 -40.96 15.77
CA VAL A 50 -32.42 -39.91 14.75
C VAL A 50 -33.86 -39.62 14.31
N ARG A 51 -34.46 -38.55 14.85
CA ARG A 51 -35.59 -37.90 14.18
C ARG A 51 -35.10 -37.47 12.80
N PRO A 52 -35.82 -37.78 11.71
CA PRO A 52 -35.47 -37.28 10.40
C PRO A 52 -35.43 -35.75 10.47
N LEU A 53 -34.25 -35.18 10.23
CA LEU A 53 -34.11 -33.75 9.99
C LEU A 53 -35.08 -33.39 8.86
N PRO A 54 -35.83 -32.28 8.98
CA PRO A 54 -36.62 -31.80 7.86
C PRO A 54 -35.66 -31.68 6.66
N ARG A 55 -36.01 -32.39 5.57
CA ARG A 55 -35.36 -32.24 4.26
C ARG A 55 -35.09 -30.76 4.07
N LYS A 56 -33.81 -30.36 3.96
CA LYS A 56 -33.46 -29.03 3.45
C LYS A 56 -34.26 -28.85 2.18
N ALA A 57 -35.26 -27.98 2.23
CA ALA A 57 -35.98 -27.57 1.05
C ALA A 57 -34.94 -27.05 0.07
N ASP A 58 -35.04 -27.49 -1.18
CA ASP A 58 -34.12 -27.21 -2.28
C ASP A 58 -33.73 -25.72 -2.36
N GLU A 59 -32.59 -25.33 -1.78
CA GLU A 59 -31.92 -24.05 -2.11
C GLU A 59 -31.55 -23.99 -3.61
N SER A 60 -31.46 -25.15 -4.27
CA SER A 60 -31.23 -25.26 -5.71
C SER A 60 -32.37 -24.68 -6.56
N THR A 61 -33.60 -24.58 -6.04
CA THR A 61 -34.73 -24.02 -6.81
C THR A 61 -34.74 -22.48 -6.80
N ALA A 62 -34.20 -21.84 -5.75
CA ALA A 62 -34.16 -20.38 -5.65
C ALA A 62 -33.20 -19.73 -6.66
N VAL A 63 -32.10 -20.42 -7.01
CA VAL A 63 -31.13 -19.91 -8.01
C VAL A 63 -31.70 -20.02 -9.43
N LYS A 64 -32.56 -21.02 -9.70
CA LYS A 64 -33.18 -21.21 -11.03
C LYS A 64 -34.27 -20.18 -11.36
N SER A 65 -34.83 -19.46 -10.40
CA SER A 65 -35.81 -18.39 -10.65
C SER A 65 -35.21 -17.01 -10.90
N LEU A 66 -33.90 -16.81 -10.70
CA LEU A 66 -33.21 -15.54 -10.98
C LEU A 66 -32.88 -15.32 -12.48
N ALA A 67 -33.40 -16.17 -13.36
CA ALA A 67 -32.83 -16.42 -14.68
C ALA A 67 -33.56 -15.77 -15.88
N LYS A 68 -34.34 -14.68 -15.75
CA LYS A 68 -35.02 -14.11 -16.94
C LYS A 68 -35.23 -12.59 -17.05
N GLY A 69 -34.63 -11.78 -16.19
CA GLY A 69 -34.72 -10.32 -16.30
C GLY A 69 -33.39 -9.65 -16.02
N SER A 70 -33.14 -8.50 -16.67
CA SER A 70 -32.10 -7.57 -16.23
C SER A 70 -32.55 -6.88 -14.95
N TYR A 71 -31.61 -6.59 -14.06
CA TYR A 71 -31.88 -5.96 -12.78
C TYR A 71 -31.78 -4.44 -12.94
N THR A 72 -32.66 -3.69 -12.27
CA THR A 72 -32.50 -2.22 -12.19
C THR A 72 -31.39 -1.86 -11.20
N ASP A 73 -30.86 -0.65 -11.30
CA ASP A 73 -29.84 -0.15 -10.36
C ASP A 73 -30.33 -0.22 -8.91
N GLU A 74 -31.61 0.11 -8.65
CA GLU A 74 -32.20 0.04 -7.31
C GLU A 74 -32.24 -1.40 -6.79
N GLN A 75 -32.52 -2.37 -7.67
CA GLN A 75 -32.51 -3.79 -7.31
C GLN A 75 -31.09 -4.26 -7.00
N LEU A 76 -30.10 -3.90 -7.83
CA LEU A 76 -28.70 -4.23 -7.59
C LEU A 76 -28.18 -3.60 -6.28
N ILE A 77 -28.45 -2.32 -6.06
CA ILE A 77 -28.09 -1.60 -4.82
C ILE A 77 -28.78 -2.23 -3.60
N ALA A 78 -30.05 -2.61 -3.71
CA ALA A 78 -30.74 -3.34 -2.64
C ALA A 78 -30.06 -4.69 -2.37
N MET A 79 -29.66 -5.46 -3.38
CA MET A 79 -28.97 -6.74 -3.20
C MET A 79 -27.60 -6.59 -2.54
N ILE A 80 -26.84 -5.54 -2.90
CA ILE A 80 -25.54 -5.18 -2.33
C ILE A 80 -25.68 -4.76 -0.87
N SER A 81 -26.62 -3.86 -0.58
CA SER A 81 -26.83 -3.24 0.75
C SER A 81 -27.50 -4.17 1.76
N GLN A 82 -28.40 -5.04 1.33
CA GLN A 82 -29.19 -5.88 2.23
C GLN A 82 -28.40 -7.05 2.85
N GLN A 83 -27.06 -7.11 2.69
CA GLN A 83 -26.22 -8.27 3.07
C GLN A 83 -26.96 -9.57 2.74
N SER A 84 -27.55 -9.60 1.54
CA SER A 84 -28.63 -10.53 1.23
C SER A 84 -28.14 -11.97 1.33
N ARG A 85 -29.08 -12.92 1.44
CA ARG A 85 -28.87 -14.40 1.50
C ARG A 85 -27.97 -14.99 0.40
N LEU A 86 -27.50 -14.16 -0.53
CA LEU A 86 -26.59 -14.50 -1.60
C LEU A 86 -25.18 -14.64 -1.05
N SER A 87 -24.53 -15.72 -1.43
CA SER A 87 -23.09 -15.86 -1.25
C SER A 87 -22.34 -14.75 -2.02
N MET A 88 -21.14 -14.42 -1.55
CA MET A 88 -20.24 -13.49 -2.25
C MET A 88 -20.05 -13.86 -3.73
N SER A 89 -19.96 -15.15 -4.03
CA SER A 89 -19.80 -15.67 -5.38
C SER A 89 -21.05 -15.39 -6.23
N GLU A 90 -22.25 -15.63 -5.71
CA GLU A 90 -23.50 -15.35 -6.43
C GLU A 90 -23.67 -13.86 -6.73
N LEU A 91 -23.40 -13.01 -5.74
CA LEU A 91 -23.41 -11.56 -5.95
C LEU A 91 -22.39 -11.15 -7.03
N GLY A 92 -21.17 -11.69 -6.97
CA GLY A 92 -20.14 -11.46 -7.98
C GLY A 92 -20.59 -11.84 -9.39
N PHE A 93 -21.21 -13.02 -9.56
CA PHE A 93 -21.72 -13.46 -10.86
C PHE A 93 -22.85 -12.56 -11.38
N ILE A 94 -23.75 -12.10 -10.51
CA ILE A 94 -24.82 -11.17 -10.89
C ILE A 94 -24.22 -9.85 -11.37
N LEU A 95 -23.30 -9.26 -10.62
CA LEU A 95 -22.64 -7.99 -10.98
C LEU A 95 -21.87 -8.09 -12.30
N LEU A 96 -21.17 -9.20 -12.54
CA LEU A 96 -20.47 -9.44 -13.80
C LEU A 96 -21.43 -9.59 -14.99
N ARG A 97 -22.59 -10.22 -14.79
CA ARG A 97 -23.59 -10.40 -15.85
C ARG A 97 -24.28 -9.09 -16.20
N GLU A 98 -24.57 -8.24 -15.23
CA GLU A 98 -25.23 -6.94 -15.46
C GLU A 98 -24.24 -5.82 -15.82
N SER A 99 -22.96 -6.14 -16.06
CA SER A 99 -21.96 -5.15 -16.49
C SER A 99 -22.22 -4.69 -17.95
N PRO A 100 -22.00 -3.40 -18.30
CA PRO A 100 -21.39 -2.36 -17.47
C PRO A 100 -22.35 -1.82 -16.41
N LEU A 101 -21.85 -1.67 -15.19
CA LEU A 101 -22.63 -1.16 -14.06
C LEU A 101 -22.64 0.36 -14.02
N SER A 102 -23.72 0.94 -13.49
CA SER A 102 -23.78 2.39 -13.28
C SER A 102 -22.88 2.86 -12.12
N SER A 103 -22.58 4.16 -12.09
CA SER A 103 -21.79 4.79 -11.01
C SER A 103 -22.36 4.51 -9.63
N ASN A 104 -23.69 4.52 -9.48
CA ASN A 104 -24.34 4.32 -8.19
C ASN A 104 -24.18 2.88 -7.70
N VAL A 105 -24.30 1.91 -8.61
CA VAL A 105 -24.12 0.49 -8.28
C VAL A 105 -22.65 0.23 -7.91
N LEU A 106 -21.69 0.77 -8.68
CA LEU A 106 -20.26 0.63 -8.37
C LEU A 106 -19.88 1.24 -7.02
N MET A 107 -20.39 2.44 -6.70
CA MET A 107 -20.16 3.04 -5.38
C MET A 107 -20.76 2.18 -4.25
N ALA A 108 -21.96 1.61 -4.45
CA ALA A 108 -22.54 0.68 -3.48
C ALA A 108 -21.67 -0.57 -3.31
N VAL A 109 -21.08 -1.11 -4.39
CA VAL A 109 -20.14 -2.24 -4.34
C VAL A 109 -18.91 -1.89 -3.49
N LEU A 110 -18.32 -0.72 -3.71
CA LEU A 110 -17.14 -0.26 -2.94
C LEU A 110 -17.47 -0.05 -1.47
N GLN A 111 -18.64 0.52 -1.16
CA GLN A 111 -19.07 0.84 0.21
C GLN A 111 -19.62 -0.36 0.99
N ARG A 112 -19.72 -1.54 0.37
CA ARG A 112 -20.29 -2.72 1.01
C ARG A 112 -19.43 -3.23 2.18
N ASP A 113 -20.08 -3.67 3.25
CA ASP A 113 -19.49 -4.39 4.36
C ASP A 113 -20.21 -5.75 4.55
N PRO A 114 -19.52 -6.91 4.56
CA PRO A 114 -18.09 -7.09 4.29
C PRO A 114 -17.70 -6.69 2.86
N LYS A 115 -16.47 -6.22 2.67
CA LYS A 115 -15.92 -5.89 1.35
C LYS A 115 -15.93 -7.13 0.44
N LEU A 116 -16.11 -6.94 -0.87
CA LEU A 116 -15.96 -8.04 -1.83
C LEU A 116 -14.50 -8.55 -1.82
N PRO A 117 -14.26 -9.85 -2.05
CA PRO A 117 -12.91 -10.35 -2.22
C PRO A 117 -12.20 -9.59 -3.37
N PRO A 118 -10.90 -9.21 -3.21
CA PRO A 118 -10.20 -8.37 -4.17
C PRO A 118 -10.25 -8.87 -5.62
N LEU A 119 -10.21 -10.20 -5.81
CA LEU A 119 -10.31 -10.81 -7.13
C LEU A 119 -11.65 -10.50 -7.82
N PHE A 120 -12.77 -10.61 -7.09
CA PHE A 120 -14.09 -10.32 -7.63
C PHE A 120 -14.27 -8.82 -7.88
N LEU A 121 -13.82 -7.99 -6.94
CA LEU A 121 -13.88 -6.53 -7.10
C LEU A 121 -13.14 -6.09 -8.37
N LYS A 122 -11.92 -6.60 -8.57
CA LYS A 122 -11.14 -6.37 -9.79
C LYS A 122 -11.90 -6.78 -11.05
N THR A 123 -12.49 -7.98 -11.09
CA THR A 123 -13.21 -8.45 -12.29
C THR A 123 -14.43 -7.60 -12.59
N VAL A 124 -15.21 -7.21 -11.57
CA VAL A 124 -16.39 -6.34 -11.73
C VAL A 124 -16.00 -4.96 -12.26
N LEU A 125 -14.92 -4.38 -11.72
CA LEU A 125 -14.41 -3.08 -12.17
C LEU A 125 -13.89 -3.13 -13.61
N LEU A 126 -13.17 -4.20 -13.98
CA LEU A 126 -12.72 -4.42 -15.36
C LEU A 126 -13.89 -4.65 -16.33
N ALA A 127 -14.97 -5.27 -15.89
CA ALA A 127 -16.16 -5.47 -16.73
C ALA A 127 -16.98 -4.18 -16.92
N SER A 128 -16.79 -3.19 -16.05
CA SER A 128 -17.52 -1.91 -16.06
C SER A 128 -16.69 -0.75 -16.63
N THR A 129 -15.67 -1.04 -17.44
CA THR A 129 -14.87 0.02 -18.09
C THR A 129 -15.64 0.67 -19.26
N PRO A 130 -15.63 2.01 -19.41
CA PRO A 130 -14.89 2.97 -18.59
C PRO A 130 -15.56 3.26 -17.24
N LEU A 131 -14.74 3.37 -16.19
CA LEU A 131 -15.14 3.69 -14.83
C LEU A 131 -15.42 5.19 -14.67
N PRO A 132 -16.49 5.56 -13.96
CA PRO A 132 -16.71 6.93 -13.54
C PRO A 132 -15.56 7.46 -12.66
N VAL A 133 -15.20 8.74 -12.80
CA VAL A 133 -14.10 9.39 -12.04
C VAL A 133 -14.24 9.20 -10.53
N ALA A 134 -15.45 9.34 -9.98
CA ALA A 134 -15.71 9.16 -8.56
C ALA A 134 -15.39 7.73 -8.06
N VAL A 135 -15.64 6.72 -8.91
CA VAL A 135 -15.34 5.32 -8.59
C VAL A 135 -13.82 5.09 -8.60
N ALA A 136 -13.10 5.65 -9.58
CA ALA A 136 -11.65 5.56 -9.65
C ALA A 136 -10.98 6.19 -8.42
N GLN A 137 -11.45 7.36 -7.98
CA GLN A 137 -10.97 8.05 -6.78
C GLN A 137 -11.21 7.21 -5.51
N ALA A 138 -12.42 6.68 -5.33
CA ALA A 138 -12.75 5.86 -4.17
C ALA A 138 -11.90 4.58 -4.06
N ILE A 139 -11.56 3.94 -5.19
CA ILE A 139 -10.66 2.77 -5.19
C ILE A 139 -9.26 3.14 -4.70
N GLN A 140 -8.76 4.33 -5.09
CA GLN A 140 -7.44 4.81 -4.72
C GLN A 140 -7.36 5.17 -3.23
N GLU A 141 -8.37 5.85 -2.70
CA GLU A 141 -8.39 6.30 -1.30
C GLU A 141 -8.53 5.15 -0.30
N GLU A 142 -9.30 4.11 -0.64
CA GLU A 142 -9.57 3.00 0.27
C GLU A 142 -8.55 1.85 0.15
N GLU A 143 -7.52 1.97 -0.69
CA GLU A 143 -6.50 0.93 -0.96
C GLU A 143 -7.11 -0.48 -1.22
N LEU A 144 -8.29 -0.53 -1.87
CA LEU A 144 -9.09 -1.77 -1.99
C LEU A 144 -8.48 -2.83 -2.90
N LEU A 145 -7.52 -2.43 -3.74
CA LEU A 145 -6.83 -3.29 -4.67
C LEU A 145 -5.32 -3.18 -4.43
N SER A 146 -4.61 -4.28 -4.65
CA SER A 146 -3.15 -4.22 -4.72
C SER A 146 -2.73 -3.24 -5.82
N GLY A 147 -1.57 -2.58 -5.68
CA GLY A 147 -1.09 -1.64 -6.71
C GLY A 147 -1.03 -2.25 -8.11
N ARG A 148 -0.76 -3.56 -8.22
CA ARG A 148 -0.82 -4.29 -9.49
C ARG A 148 -2.24 -4.40 -10.06
N ASP A 149 -3.22 -4.67 -9.21
CA ASP A 149 -4.62 -4.82 -9.63
C ASP A 149 -5.27 -3.48 -9.96
N LEU A 150 -5.00 -2.44 -9.16
CA LEU A 150 -5.42 -1.07 -9.45
C LEU A 150 -4.89 -0.64 -10.83
N ARG A 151 -3.59 -0.87 -11.09
CA ARG A 151 -2.97 -0.56 -12.38
C ARG A 151 -3.70 -1.25 -13.54
N LEU A 152 -4.03 -2.53 -13.42
CA LEU A 152 -4.76 -3.26 -14.48
C LEU A 152 -6.16 -2.67 -14.72
N VAL A 153 -6.88 -2.30 -13.66
CA VAL A 153 -8.21 -1.68 -13.77
C VAL A 153 -8.14 -0.30 -14.45
N MET A 154 -7.09 0.46 -14.16
CA MET A 154 -6.85 1.78 -14.77
C MET A 154 -6.34 1.67 -16.21
N GLU A 155 -5.47 0.71 -16.53
CA GLU A 155 -4.98 0.47 -17.91
C GLU A 155 -6.12 0.05 -18.87
N ALA A 156 -7.15 -0.63 -18.36
CA ALA A 156 -8.34 -1.01 -19.13
C ALA A 156 -9.25 0.19 -19.48
N GLN A 157 -9.03 1.37 -18.89
CA GLN A 157 -9.78 2.58 -19.20
C GLN A 157 -9.33 3.13 -20.56
N ALA A 158 -10.10 2.87 -21.61
CA ALA A 158 -9.84 3.43 -22.94
C ALA A 158 -9.77 4.97 -22.87
N GLY A 159 -8.58 5.52 -23.10
CA GLY A 159 -8.35 6.97 -23.03
C GLY A 159 -7.75 7.47 -21.72
N PHE A 160 -7.47 6.60 -20.74
CA PHE A 160 -6.65 6.95 -19.60
C PHE A 160 -5.17 6.98 -20.02
N THR A 161 -4.80 8.03 -20.76
CA THR A 161 -3.39 8.44 -20.98
C THR A 161 -2.85 9.25 -19.80
N GLY A 162 -3.64 9.40 -18.73
CA GLY A 162 -3.16 9.89 -17.46
C GLY A 162 -1.99 9.01 -17.05
N HIS A 163 -0.78 9.56 -17.07
CA HIS A 163 0.34 9.00 -16.35
C HIS A 163 -0.13 8.88 -14.90
N PHE A 164 -0.63 7.70 -14.50
CA PHE A 164 -0.75 7.32 -13.11
C PHE A 164 0.71 7.20 -12.65
N LEU A 165 1.28 8.34 -12.29
CA LEU A 165 2.36 8.36 -11.34
C LEU A 165 1.65 7.88 -10.08
N ASP A 166 1.55 6.56 -9.92
CA ASP A 166 1.62 5.98 -8.59
C ASP A 166 2.86 6.63 -8.03
N THR A 167 2.66 7.73 -7.30
CA THR A 167 3.76 8.58 -6.87
C THR A 167 4.37 7.96 -5.65
N LYS A 168 3.80 6.91 -5.03
CA LYS A 168 4.32 6.35 -3.79
C LYS A 168 4.08 4.86 -3.69
N VAL A 169 5.13 4.09 -3.41
CA VAL A 169 5.01 2.69 -2.98
C VAL A 169 5.59 2.53 -1.59
N SER A 170 5.02 1.59 -0.84
CA SER A 170 5.51 1.24 0.49
C SER A 170 5.67 -0.27 0.63
N LYS A 171 6.63 -0.73 1.44
CA LYS A 171 6.90 -2.14 1.71
C LYS A 171 7.35 -2.31 3.16
N TRP A 172 6.78 -3.31 3.85
CA TRP A 172 7.22 -3.70 5.19
C TRP A 172 8.65 -4.26 5.14
N MET A 173 9.51 -3.79 6.04
CA MET A 173 10.90 -4.20 6.19
C MET A 173 11.15 -4.66 7.62
N THR A 174 11.80 -5.82 7.76
CA THR A 174 12.27 -6.33 9.05
C THR A 174 13.64 -5.74 9.36
N ALA A 175 13.83 -5.12 10.52
CA ALA A 175 15.09 -4.46 10.87
C ALA A 175 16.29 -5.41 10.89
N SER A 176 16.11 -6.63 11.40
CA SER A 176 17.17 -7.64 11.48
C SER A 176 17.56 -8.22 10.12
N GLU A 177 16.69 -8.14 9.11
CA GLU A 177 16.90 -8.75 7.79
C GLU A 177 17.27 -7.70 6.73
N GLY A 178 16.83 -6.46 6.89
CA GLY A 178 16.94 -5.42 5.88
C GLY A 178 16.00 -5.69 4.70
N GLY A 179 16.45 -5.34 3.49
CA GLY A 179 15.71 -5.63 2.26
C GLY A 179 15.81 -4.51 1.23
N GLU A 180 15.08 -4.68 0.12
CA GLU A 180 15.02 -3.66 -0.93
C GLU A 180 13.59 -3.37 -1.40
N ILE A 181 13.39 -2.15 -1.86
CA ILE A 181 12.16 -1.63 -2.45
C ILE A 181 12.49 -0.88 -3.75
N TRP A 182 11.63 -1.04 -4.75
CA TRP A 182 11.79 -0.47 -6.09
C TRP A 182 10.54 0.31 -6.47
N HIS A 183 10.73 1.48 -7.09
CA HIS A 183 9.62 2.26 -7.64
C HIS A 183 10.09 3.27 -8.67
N GLY A 184 9.41 3.35 -9.83
CA GLY A 184 9.74 4.30 -10.90
C GLY A 184 11.18 4.24 -11.41
N GLY A 185 11.87 3.10 -11.23
CA GLY A 185 13.29 2.95 -11.54
C GLY A 185 14.23 3.46 -10.43
N HIS A 186 13.71 3.92 -9.29
CA HIS A 186 14.49 4.20 -8.09
C HIS A 186 14.51 2.96 -7.18
N LYS A 187 15.58 2.84 -6.39
CA LYS A 187 15.79 1.73 -5.45
C LYS A 187 16.28 2.25 -4.11
N ILE A 188 15.80 1.61 -3.04
CA ILE A 188 16.41 1.66 -1.72
C ILE A 188 16.83 0.24 -1.33
N GLU A 189 18.03 0.09 -0.77
CA GLU A 189 18.54 -1.16 -0.20
C GLU A 189 19.04 -0.94 1.23
N PHE A 190 18.32 -1.54 2.18
CA PHE A 190 18.66 -1.56 3.59
C PHE A 190 19.52 -2.79 3.89
N PRO A 191 20.76 -2.64 4.38
CA PRO A 191 21.47 -3.77 4.94
C PRO A 191 20.82 -4.23 6.27
N PRO A 192 21.02 -5.50 6.67
CA PRO A 192 20.60 -5.99 7.98
C PRO A 192 21.06 -5.08 9.13
N GLY A 193 20.13 -4.71 10.00
CA GLY A 193 20.35 -3.84 11.15
C GLY A 193 20.44 -2.35 10.83
N ALA A 194 20.19 -1.90 9.59
CA ALA A 194 20.15 -0.48 9.26
C ALA A 194 18.98 0.25 9.94
N LEU A 195 17.81 -0.38 9.97
CA LEU A 195 16.63 0.14 10.66
C LEU A 195 16.75 -0.12 12.18
N MET A 196 16.27 0.81 12.99
CA MET A 196 16.22 0.65 14.45
C MET A 196 15.16 -0.37 14.90
N GLN A 197 14.06 -0.46 14.14
CA GLN A 197 12.94 -1.37 14.36
C GLN A 197 12.25 -1.65 13.03
N ASP A 198 11.40 -2.66 12.98
CA ASP A 198 10.61 -2.97 11.79
C ASP A 198 9.76 -1.76 11.38
N ALA A 199 9.71 -1.49 10.08
CA ALA A 199 9.08 -0.30 9.54
C ALA A 199 8.62 -0.48 8.09
N TYR A 200 7.69 0.38 7.65
CA TYR A 200 7.42 0.54 6.24
C TYR A 200 8.47 1.45 5.60
N ALA A 201 9.19 0.91 4.62
CA ALA A 201 9.99 1.72 3.70
C ALA A 201 9.10 2.22 2.58
N SER A 202 9.34 3.45 2.11
CA SER A 202 8.59 4.01 0.98
C SER A 202 9.47 4.77 0.00
N ILE A 203 9.07 4.77 -1.26
CA ILE A 203 9.62 5.64 -2.30
C ILE A 203 8.47 6.46 -2.85
N SER A 204 8.59 7.78 -2.78
CA SER A 204 7.64 8.71 -3.35
C SER A 204 8.28 9.59 -4.43
N ILE A 205 7.75 9.62 -5.65
CA ILE A 205 8.28 10.34 -6.81
C ILE A 205 7.37 11.53 -7.10
N SER A 206 7.92 12.74 -7.05
CA SER A 206 7.18 13.95 -7.37
C SER A 206 6.85 14.01 -8.88
N PRO A 207 5.63 14.38 -9.28
CA PRO A 207 5.22 14.49 -10.69
C PRO A 207 5.79 15.72 -11.40
N SER A 208 6.99 16.16 -11.03
CA SER A 208 7.63 17.36 -11.58
C SER A 208 8.50 17.03 -12.79
N ASN A 209 8.92 18.07 -13.51
CA ASN A 209 9.90 17.98 -14.59
C ASN A 209 11.34 17.76 -14.10
N TYR A 210 11.55 17.72 -12.78
CA TYR A 210 12.81 17.39 -12.14
C TYR A 210 12.68 16.08 -11.37
N ILE A 211 13.80 15.36 -11.17
CA ILE A 211 13.79 14.20 -10.29
C ILE A 211 13.77 14.71 -8.85
N GLN A 212 12.67 14.46 -8.17
CA GLN A 212 12.55 14.71 -6.75
C GLN A 212 11.92 13.45 -6.15
N VAL A 213 12.68 12.77 -5.31
CA VAL A 213 12.30 11.50 -4.71
C VAL A 213 12.35 11.66 -3.21
N ASP A 214 11.26 11.32 -2.55
CA ASP A 214 11.11 11.32 -1.11
C ASP A 214 11.15 9.86 -0.63
N PHE A 215 12.00 9.58 0.36
CA PHE A 215 12.20 8.24 0.88
C PHE A 215 11.70 8.16 2.32
N GLY A 216 11.10 7.02 2.68
CA GLY A 216 10.68 6.72 4.04
C GLY A 216 11.26 5.38 4.53
N PRO A 217 11.40 5.17 5.84
CA PRO A 217 10.90 6.01 6.93
C PRO A 217 11.80 7.21 7.26
N ASP A 218 11.23 8.24 7.88
CA ASP A 218 11.98 9.39 8.38
C ASP A 218 12.91 8.98 9.55
N GLY A 219 14.01 9.72 9.69
CA GLY A 219 14.96 9.55 10.80
C GLY A 219 16.30 8.96 10.39
N TRP A 220 17.10 8.62 11.40
CA TRP A 220 18.47 8.16 11.24
C TRP A 220 18.58 6.63 11.26
N PHE A 221 19.50 6.09 10.46
CA PHE A 221 19.80 4.67 10.38
C PHE A 221 21.03 4.30 11.22
N ASN A 222 21.05 3.07 11.72
CA ASN A 222 22.21 2.50 12.42
C ASN A 222 23.35 2.13 11.46
N ARG A 223 23.04 2.02 10.16
CA ARG A 223 23.98 1.70 9.09
C ARG A 223 23.59 2.45 7.82
N GLU A 224 24.58 2.72 6.97
CA GLU A 224 24.34 3.33 5.67
C GLU A 224 23.37 2.51 4.83
N VAL A 225 22.40 3.20 4.25
CA VAL A 225 21.43 2.65 3.31
C VAL A 225 21.86 3.05 1.90
N THR A 226 21.78 2.12 0.95
CA THR A 226 22.12 2.42 -0.45
C THR A 226 20.88 2.90 -1.17
N VAL A 227 20.96 4.10 -1.76
CA VAL A 227 19.94 4.63 -2.65
C VAL A 227 20.46 4.63 -4.08
N ALA A 228 19.60 4.27 -5.02
CA ALA A 228 19.87 4.35 -6.46
C ALA A 228 18.75 5.14 -7.13
N ILE A 229 19.08 6.30 -7.69
CA ILE A 229 18.12 7.18 -8.36
C ILE A 229 18.37 7.11 -9.86
N SER A 230 17.37 6.59 -10.59
CA SER A 230 17.38 6.58 -12.05
C SER A 230 17.17 7.98 -12.61
N TYR A 231 17.93 8.32 -13.65
CA TYR A 231 17.73 9.53 -14.45
C TYR A 231 17.49 9.23 -15.93
N LYS A 232 17.13 7.99 -16.25
CA LYS A 232 16.93 7.52 -17.62
C LYS A 232 15.92 8.35 -18.43
N ASN A 233 14.91 8.91 -17.77
CA ASN A 233 13.82 9.65 -18.41
C ASN A 233 13.96 11.17 -18.28
N VAL A 234 15.12 11.66 -17.85
CA VAL A 234 15.40 13.10 -17.78
C VAL A 234 16.07 13.56 -19.05
N ASP A 235 15.62 14.69 -19.59
CA ASP A 235 16.33 15.38 -20.65
C ASP A 235 17.59 16.05 -20.09
N LEU A 236 18.74 15.47 -20.45
CA LEU A 236 20.07 15.95 -20.07
C LEU A 236 20.82 16.55 -21.27
N SER A 237 20.09 17.00 -22.29
CA SER A 237 20.70 17.60 -23.49
C SER A 237 21.64 18.75 -23.12
N GLY A 238 22.92 18.60 -23.41
CA GLY A 238 23.96 19.60 -23.13
C GLY A 238 24.54 19.55 -21.70
N VAL A 239 24.14 18.58 -20.87
CA VAL A 239 24.70 18.36 -19.53
C VAL A 239 25.76 17.25 -19.59
N ASP A 240 26.93 17.46 -18.97
CA ASP A 240 27.88 16.38 -18.73
C ASP A 240 27.35 15.47 -17.61
N GLU A 241 26.96 14.25 -17.95
CA GLU A 241 26.43 13.30 -16.98
C GLU A 241 27.42 12.96 -15.86
N ASN A 242 28.73 13.08 -16.09
CA ASN A 242 29.73 12.83 -15.04
C ASN A 242 29.79 13.94 -13.99
N ALA A 243 29.21 15.11 -14.29
CA ALA A 243 29.07 16.23 -13.35
C ALA A 243 27.80 16.12 -12.49
N LEU A 244 26.96 15.11 -12.71
CA LEU A 244 25.77 14.91 -11.89
C LEU A 244 26.13 14.50 -10.47
N THR A 245 25.36 14.99 -9.51
CA THR A 245 25.46 14.63 -8.10
C THR A 245 24.08 14.45 -7.48
N LEU A 246 24.03 13.66 -6.41
CA LEU A 246 22.85 13.56 -5.55
C LEU A 246 22.90 14.67 -4.50
N SER A 247 21.76 15.30 -4.22
CA SER A 247 21.61 16.25 -3.13
C SER A 247 20.40 15.90 -2.28
N TRP A 248 20.48 16.17 -0.98
CA TRP A 248 19.36 16.07 -0.04
C TRP A 248 18.92 17.46 0.42
N TYR A 249 17.64 17.62 0.76
CA TYR A 249 17.12 18.92 1.21
C TYR A 249 17.23 19.05 2.74
N ASP A 250 18.03 20.02 3.19
CA ASP A 250 18.12 20.44 4.59
C ASP A 250 17.04 21.48 4.88
N GLU A 251 15.95 21.03 5.51
CA GLU A 251 14.84 21.90 5.91
C GLU A 251 15.23 22.98 6.93
N THR A 252 16.29 22.74 7.72
CA THR A 252 16.76 23.70 8.72
C THR A 252 17.53 24.84 8.06
N ALA A 253 18.38 24.50 7.09
CA ALA A 253 19.15 25.47 6.32
C ALA A 253 18.37 26.06 5.14
N ASP A 254 17.25 25.47 4.75
CA ASP A 254 16.49 25.74 3.52
C ASP A 254 17.39 25.64 2.26
N GLN A 255 18.20 24.57 2.20
CA GLN A 255 19.23 24.39 1.18
C GLN A 255 19.35 22.93 0.75
N TRP A 256 19.74 22.74 -0.51
CA TRP A 256 20.16 21.44 -1.03
C TRP A 256 21.63 21.20 -0.70
N ILE A 257 21.93 20.08 -0.05
CA ILE A 257 23.27 19.70 0.37
C ILE A 257 23.73 18.49 -0.46
N GLU A 258 24.90 18.61 -1.09
CA GLU A 258 25.44 17.52 -1.90
C GLU A 258 25.80 16.29 -1.06
N VAL A 259 25.52 15.12 -1.62
CA VAL A 259 25.91 13.81 -1.08
C VAL A 259 27.03 13.24 -1.92
N ALA A 260 28.02 12.63 -1.26
CA ALA A 260 29.02 11.82 -1.94
C ALA A 260 28.31 10.71 -2.74
N SER A 261 28.39 10.80 -4.07
CA SER A 261 27.62 9.96 -4.97
C SER A 261 28.47 9.48 -6.16
N ARG A 262 28.03 8.39 -6.78
CA ARG A 262 28.69 7.81 -7.96
C ARG A 262 27.69 7.69 -9.10
N VAL A 263 28.04 8.26 -10.25
CA VAL A 263 27.22 8.17 -11.46
C VAL A 263 27.58 6.92 -12.27
N ASP A 264 26.55 6.22 -12.76
CA ASP A 264 26.65 5.17 -13.78
C ASP A 264 25.95 5.65 -15.05
N THR A 265 26.73 6.23 -15.96
CA THR A 265 26.24 6.81 -17.23
C THR A 265 25.71 5.77 -18.22
N ARG A 266 26.10 4.50 -18.05
CA ARG A 266 25.63 3.40 -18.89
C ARG A 266 24.24 2.95 -18.48
N ARG A 267 24.00 2.79 -17.17
CA ARG A 267 22.70 2.36 -16.62
C ARG A 267 21.75 3.52 -16.36
N LYS A 268 22.25 4.76 -16.35
CA LYS A 268 21.53 6.00 -16.01
C LYS A 268 21.07 6.04 -14.56
N TYR A 269 21.99 5.76 -13.64
CA TYR A 269 21.74 5.81 -12.19
C TYR A 269 22.78 6.66 -11.45
N ILE A 270 22.35 7.30 -10.37
CA ILE A 270 23.24 7.83 -9.34
C ILE A 270 23.07 6.99 -8.08
N PHE A 271 24.19 6.55 -7.51
CA PHE A 271 24.24 5.77 -6.27
C PHE A 271 24.82 6.61 -5.15
N ALA A 272 24.23 6.52 -3.95
CA ALA A 272 24.78 7.10 -2.75
C ALA A 272 24.54 6.19 -1.54
N GLN A 273 25.39 6.35 -0.52
CA GLN A 273 25.19 5.77 0.80
C GLN A 273 24.71 6.89 1.74
N VAL A 274 23.58 6.69 2.41
CA VAL A 274 22.91 7.73 3.21
C VAL A 274 22.57 7.22 4.60
N TRP A 275 22.60 8.13 5.58
CA TRP A 275 22.35 7.83 7.00
C TRP A 275 20.95 8.22 7.48
N HIS A 276 20.18 8.90 6.66
CA HIS A 276 18.81 9.29 6.94
C HIS A 276 18.03 9.45 5.65
N PHE A 277 16.71 9.46 5.74
CA PHE A 277 15.87 9.88 4.63
C PHE A 277 15.27 11.25 4.82
N THR A 278 14.98 11.83 3.67
CA THR A 278 14.38 13.14 3.42
C THR A 278 14.05 13.14 1.91
N GLN A 279 13.87 14.32 1.35
CA GLN A 279 13.81 14.55 -0.06
C GLN A 279 15.19 14.60 -0.73
N TYR A 280 15.30 13.92 -1.87
CA TYR A 280 16.49 13.85 -2.69
C TYR A 280 16.23 14.36 -4.10
N THR A 281 17.24 14.98 -4.72
CA THR A 281 17.23 15.41 -6.11
C THR A 281 18.58 15.16 -6.79
N ILE A 282 18.60 15.29 -8.11
CA ILE A 282 19.83 15.26 -8.91
C ILE A 282 20.15 16.69 -9.34
N SER A 283 21.38 17.13 -9.08
CA SER A 283 21.92 18.42 -9.49
C SER A 283 23.20 18.25 -10.32
N VAL A 284 23.65 19.34 -10.93
CA VAL A 284 24.97 19.43 -11.60
C VAL A 284 25.91 20.19 -10.67
N LYS A 285 27.14 19.68 -10.50
CA LYS A 285 28.21 20.34 -9.72
C LYS A 285 28.73 21.62 -10.35
#